data_AF-A0A5V0J7T1-F1
#
_entry.id   AF-A0A5V0J7T1-F1
#
_cell.length_a   1.000
_cell.length_b   1.000
_cell.length_c   1.000
_cell.angle_alpha   90.00
_cell.angle_beta   90.00
_cell.angle_gamma   90.00
#
_symmetry.space_group_name_H-M   'P 1'
#
loop_
_entity.id
_entity.type
_entity.pdbx_description
1 polymer ?
#
loop_
_entity_poly.entity_id
_entity_poly.type
_entity_poly.pdbx_seq_one_letter_code
_entity_poly.pdbx_strand_id
1 'polypeptide(L)'
;MSKATEQNDKLKRAIIISAVLHIILFAVLIWSSFDEHIETSAGGGGGSAIDAVMVDPGAVVQQYNRQQDQQASARRAEEERKKLQQQQEEELQEKQAAEQARLKQLEKERLAAQEQQKQAEEAAKLAQQQQKQAEEAAQKAAADAKKKAEAEAAKAAADAKKKAEAEAAKAAADAKKKAEAEAAKQAQAEAAKKAAAEKAAADKKAAAEKAAAEKKAAEKKAAADKAAADKAAAKKAAAEKAAAAEGVDDLLGDLSSGKNAPKTGGGAKGNGQPSKDSGTSGANGGATGADISAYAKQIQVAIQSRLYDASLYQGKQCVLHISLAPDGSLKSITSEGGDPALCQAALMAAKTAKIPKPPSQAVYEKIKDAKLDFKL
;
A
#
# COMPACT_ATOMS: atom_id res chain seq x y z
N MET A 1 -30.54 0.87 -7.02
CA MET A 1 -31.39 -0.33 -6.78
C MET A 1 -32.23 -0.74 -8.00
N SER A 2 -32.61 0.16 -8.92
CA SER A 2 -33.57 -0.14 -10.00
C SER A 2 -33.04 -0.97 -11.20
N LYS A 3 -31.72 -1.13 -11.34
CA LYS A 3 -31.11 -1.80 -12.51
C LYS A 3 -31.07 -3.34 -12.37
N ALA A 4 -31.13 -3.85 -11.14
CA ALA A 4 -31.09 -5.29 -10.85
C ALA A 4 -32.46 -5.98 -11.01
N THR A 5 -33.55 -5.23 -10.82
CA THR A 5 -34.93 -5.72 -11.01
C THR A 5 -35.26 -5.90 -12.49
N GLU A 6 -34.83 -4.97 -13.35
CA GLU A 6 -35.11 -5.04 -14.79
C GLU A 6 -34.40 -6.22 -15.49
N GLN A 7 -33.20 -6.59 -15.04
CA GLN A 7 -32.50 -7.75 -15.59
C GLN A 7 -33.13 -9.08 -15.16
N ASN A 8 -33.64 -9.17 -13.94
CA ASN A 8 -34.34 -10.36 -13.46
C ASN A 8 -35.64 -10.61 -14.24
N ASP A 9 -36.38 -9.57 -14.63
CA ASP A 9 -37.61 -9.73 -15.41
C ASP A 9 -37.34 -10.15 -16.86
N LYS A 10 -36.24 -9.68 -17.46
CA LYS A 10 -35.80 -10.13 -18.80
C LYS A 10 -35.36 -11.59 -18.78
N LEU A 11 -34.64 -12.02 -17.74
CA LEU A 11 -34.19 -13.40 -17.58
C LEU A 11 -35.37 -14.36 -17.34
N LYS A 12 -36.34 -13.97 -16.50
CA LYS A 12 -37.57 -14.75 -16.27
C LYS A 12 -38.42 -14.87 -17.55
N ARG A 13 -38.58 -13.80 -18.32
CA ARG A 13 -39.29 -13.85 -19.61
C ARG A 13 -38.57 -14.74 -20.63
N ALA A 14 -37.24 -14.67 -20.69
CA ALA A 14 -36.44 -15.53 -21.57
C ALA A 14 -36.57 -17.02 -21.20
N ILE A 15 -36.53 -17.36 -19.91
CA ILE A 15 -36.70 -18.74 -19.43
C ILE A 15 -38.11 -19.26 -19.72
N ILE A 16 -39.15 -18.44 -19.52
CA ILE A 16 -40.54 -18.85 -19.81
C ILE A 16 -40.75 -19.10 -21.31
N ILE A 17 -40.23 -18.22 -22.18
CA ILE A 17 -40.33 -18.40 -23.63
C ILE A 17 -39.60 -19.67 -24.08
N SER A 18 -38.41 -19.94 -23.52
CA SER A 18 -37.68 -21.17 -23.81
C SER A 18 -38.46 -22.42 -23.38
N ALA A 19 -39.01 -22.42 -22.17
CA ALA A 19 -39.79 -23.56 -21.66
C ALA A 19 -41.04 -23.85 -22.51
N VAL A 20 -41.77 -22.81 -22.93
CA VAL A 20 -42.95 -22.97 -23.80
C VAL A 20 -42.57 -23.54 -25.16
N LEU A 21 -41.45 -23.10 -25.74
CA LEU A 21 -41.00 -23.58 -27.05
C LEU A 21 -40.60 -25.06 -27.02
N HIS A 22 -39.98 -25.52 -25.93
CA HIS A 22 -39.65 -26.93 -25.74
C HIS A 22 -40.90 -27.79 -25.55
N ILE A 23 -41.89 -27.32 -24.79
CA ILE A 23 -43.16 -28.06 -24.61
C ILE A 23 -43.91 -28.23 -25.93
N ILE A 24 -43.92 -27.19 -26.78
CA ILE A 24 -44.53 -27.28 -28.12
C ILE A 24 -43.77 -28.30 -28.99
N LEU A 25 -42.43 -28.29 -28.95
CA LEU A 25 -41.61 -29.24 -29.70
C LEU A 25 -41.89 -30.70 -29.27
N PHE A 26 -41.96 -30.95 -27.95
CA PHE A 26 -42.32 -32.28 -27.43
C PHE A 26 -43.74 -32.70 -27.83
N ALA A 27 -44.71 -31.78 -27.82
CA ALA A 27 -46.08 -32.08 -28.26
C ALA A 27 -46.14 -32.46 -29.75
N VAL A 28 -45.37 -31.79 -30.61
CA VAL A 28 -45.28 -32.11 -32.04
C VAL A 28 -44.59 -33.47 -32.27
N LEU A 29 -43.52 -33.78 -31.55
CA LEU A 29 -42.84 -35.08 -31.64
C LEU A 29 -43.73 -36.23 -31.18
N ILE A 30 -44.46 -36.06 -30.07
CA ILE A 30 -45.38 -37.08 -29.57
C ILE A 30 -46.53 -37.29 -30.56
N TRP A 31 -47.11 -36.22 -31.11
CA TRP A 31 -48.15 -36.34 -32.13
C TRP A 31 -47.65 -37.05 -33.39
N SER A 32 -46.42 -36.74 -33.84
CA SER A 32 -45.81 -37.41 -34.99
C SER A 32 -45.54 -38.90 -34.73
N SER A 33 -45.25 -39.30 -33.49
CA SER A 33 -45.00 -40.71 -33.13
C SER A 33 -46.26 -41.58 -33.07
N PHE A 34 -47.46 -40.99 -33.12
CA PHE A 34 -48.71 -41.75 -33.23
C PHE A 34 -49.18 -41.96 -34.68
N ASP A 35 -48.55 -41.32 -35.68
CA ASP A 35 -48.93 -41.39 -37.11
C ASP A 35 -47.94 -42.19 -37.99
N GLU A 36 -47.06 -43.01 -37.39
CA GLU A 36 -46.28 -44.01 -38.13
C GLU A 36 -47.00 -45.37 -38.13
N HIS A 37 -47.97 -45.52 -39.03
CA HIS A 37 -48.47 -46.83 -39.45
C HIS A 37 -47.39 -47.56 -40.26
N ILE A 38 -46.59 -48.40 -39.60
CA ILE A 38 -45.70 -49.37 -40.24
C ILE A 38 -46.56 -50.50 -40.84
N GLU A 39 -46.82 -50.45 -42.14
CA GLU A 39 -47.32 -51.60 -42.91
C GLU A 39 -46.28 -52.72 -42.88
N THR A 40 -46.49 -53.69 -41.98
CA THR A 40 -45.69 -54.92 -41.95
C THR A 40 -46.19 -55.84 -43.07
N SER A 41 -45.43 -55.86 -44.16
CA SER A 41 -45.61 -56.69 -45.34
C SER A 41 -45.91 -58.16 -45.01
N ALA A 42 -47.13 -58.58 -45.34
CA ALA A 42 -47.55 -59.97 -45.41
C ALA A 42 -46.85 -60.70 -46.58
N GLY A 43 -46.32 -61.90 -46.33
CA GLY A 43 -45.91 -62.88 -47.35
C GLY A 43 -46.18 -64.27 -46.80
N GLY A 44 -47.20 -64.99 -47.31
CA GLY A 44 -47.10 -65.95 -48.41
C GLY A 44 -47.03 -67.35 -47.80
N GLY A 45 -48.01 -68.26 -47.93
CA GLY A 45 -48.71 -68.69 -49.11
C GLY A 45 -48.24 -70.11 -49.45
N GLY A 46 -49.12 -71.12 -49.33
CA GLY A 46 -48.85 -72.46 -49.86
C GLY A 46 -49.20 -73.62 -48.94
N GLY A 47 -50.49 -73.95 -48.85
CA GLY A 47 -50.93 -75.26 -48.35
C GLY A 47 -50.56 -76.35 -49.36
N SER A 48 -49.86 -77.38 -48.89
CA SER A 48 -49.63 -78.62 -49.63
C SER A 48 -50.29 -79.77 -48.85
N ALA A 49 -50.89 -80.69 -49.59
CA ALA A 49 -51.72 -81.80 -49.13
C ALA A 49 -51.13 -82.59 -47.94
N ILE A 50 -52.04 -83.02 -47.07
CA ILE A 50 -51.78 -83.88 -45.90
C ILE A 50 -51.23 -85.21 -46.40
N ASP A 51 -49.92 -85.38 -46.21
CA ASP A 51 -49.21 -86.65 -46.33
C ASP A 51 -49.35 -87.37 -44.97
N ALA A 52 -50.06 -88.50 -44.94
CA ALA A 52 -50.28 -89.27 -43.73
C ALA A 52 -49.02 -90.10 -43.41
N VAL A 53 -48.09 -89.49 -42.68
CA VAL A 53 -46.88 -90.16 -42.18
C VAL A 53 -47.26 -91.08 -41.01
N MET A 54 -46.93 -92.36 -41.14
CA MET A 54 -46.95 -93.31 -40.02
C MET A 54 -45.86 -92.91 -39.03
N VAL A 55 -46.26 -92.32 -37.91
CA VAL A 55 -45.35 -91.87 -36.87
C VAL A 55 -44.78 -93.08 -36.14
N ASP A 56 -43.49 -93.36 -36.34
CA ASP A 56 -42.75 -94.37 -35.58
C ASP A 56 -42.76 -93.97 -34.07
N PRO A 57 -43.33 -94.80 -33.17
CA PRO A 57 -43.41 -94.50 -31.75
C PRO A 57 -42.05 -94.22 -31.10
N GLY A 58 -40.96 -94.80 -31.61
CA GLY A 58 -39.60 -94.58 -31.09
C GLY A 58 -39.04 -93.19 -31.40
N ALA A 59 -39.41 -92.61 -32.56
CA ALA A 59 -38.97 -91.29 -32.97
C ALA A 59 -39.64 -90.18 -32.12
N VAL A 60 -40.88 -90.38 -31.69
CA VAL A 60 -41.61 -89.42 -30.83
C VAL A 60 -40.98 -89.31 -29.45
N VAL A 61 -40.55 -90.44 -28.86
CA VAL A 61 -39.87 -90.45 -27.56
C VAL A 61 -38.52 -89.73 -27.64
N GLN A 62 -37.76 -89.92 -28.72
CA GLN A 62 -36.49 -89.23 -28.92
C GLN A 62 -36.67 -87.71 -29.11
N GLN A 63 -37.74 -87.29 -29.81
CA GLN A 63 -38.10 -85.88 -29.96
C GLN A 63 -38.56 -85.25 -28.63
N TYR A 64 -39.33 -85.98 -27.82
CA TYR A 64 -39.78 -85.51 -26.50
C TYR A 64 -38.60 -85.30 -25.54
N ASN A 65 -37.66 -86.25 -25.45
CA ASN A 65 -36.46 -86.10 -24.63
C ASN A 65 -35.60 -84.91 -25.08
N ARG A 66 -35.42 -84.74 -26.40
CA ARG A 66 -34.70 -83.59 -26.95
C ARG A 66 -35.40 -82.27 -26.62
N GLN A 67 -36.73 -82.24 -26.67
CA GLN A 67 -37.51 -81.05 -26.30
C GLN A 67 -37.43 -80.75 -24.79
N GLN A 68 -37.42 -81.78 -23.94
CA GLN A 68 -37.26 -81.63 -22.50
C GLN A 68 -35.86 -81.10 -22.13
N ASP A 69 -34.81 -81.62 -22.76
CA ASP A 69 -33.43 -81.13 -22.60
C ASP A 69 -33.27 -79.68 -23.11
N GLN A 70 -33.92 -79.35 -24.23
CA GLN A 70 -33.95 -77.97 -24.75
C GLN A 70 -34.66 -77.01 -23.79
N GLN A 71 -35.78 -77.42 -23.17
CA GLN A 71 -36.45 -76.59 -22.16
C GLN A 71 -35.63 -76.45 -20.88
N ALA A 72 -34.98 -77.52 -20.41
CA ALA A 72 -34.14 -77.50 -19.22
C ALA A 72 -32.87 -76.66 -19.39
N SER A 73 -32.28 -76.65 -20.60
CA SER A 73 -31.15 -75.77 -20.93
C SER A 73 -31.57 -74.32 -21.10
N ALA A 74 -32.74 -74.06 -21.72
CA ALA A 74 -33.30 -72.70 -21.82
C ALA A 74 -33.59 -72.09 -20.43
N ARG A 75 -34.20 -72.86 -19.52
CA ARG A 75 -34.46 -72.40 -18.13
C ARG A 75 -33.18 -72.09 -17.37
N ARG A 76 -32.14 -72.94 -17.48
CA ARG A 76 -30.83 -72.68 -16.87
C ARG A 76 -30.17 -71.43 -17.44
N ALA A 77 -30.25 -71.21 -18.75
CA ALA A 77 -29.72 -69.99 -19.38
C ALA A 77 -30.49 -68.73 -18.93
N GLU A 78 -31.81 -68.80 -18.73
CA GLU A 78 -32.60 -67.70 -18.18
C GLU A 78 -32.27 -67.42 -16.71
N GLU A 79 -32.09 -68.45 -15.89
CA GLU A 79 -31.67 -68.32 -14.48
C GLU A 79 -30.28 -67.69 -14.35
N GLU A 80 -29.33 -68.10 -15.17
CA GLU A 80 -28.00 -67.49 -15.23
C GLU A 80 -28.08 -66.01 -15.65
N ARG A 81 -28.92 -65.68 -16.63
CA ARG A 81 -29.16 -64.29 -17.03
C ARG A 81 -29.78 -63.46 -15.90
N LYS A 82 -30.77 -63.99 -15.20
CA LYS A 82 -31.37 -63.33 -14.02
C LYS A 82 -30.35 -63.14 -12.91
N LYS A 83 -29.52 -64.14 -12.63
CA LYS A 83 -28.47 -64.06 -11.61
C LYS A 83 -27.42 -63.01 -11.97
N LEU A 84 -27.01 -62.93 -13.23
CA LEU A 84 -26.10 -61.87 -13.71
C LEU A 84 -26.73 -60.48 -13.61
N GLN A 85 -28.02 -60.34 -13.92
CA GLN A 85 -28.75 -59.07 -13.75
C GLN A 85 -28.82 -58.66 -12.27
N GLN A 86 -29.16 -59.60 -11.38
CA GLN A 86 -29.18 -59.35 -9.94
C GLN A 86 -27.81 -58.95 -9.41
N GLN A 87 -26.74 -59.62 -9.85
CA GLN A 87 -25.37 -59.26 -9.48
C GLN A 87 -24.98 -57.85 -9.96
N GLN A 88 -25.35 -57.48 -11.19
CA GLN A 88 -25.09 -56.12 -11.70
C GLN A 88 -25.87 -55.06 -10.91
N GLU A 89 -27.13 -55.34 -10.53
CA GLU A 89 -27.94 -54.43 -9.72
C GLU A 89 -27.38 -54.29 -8.30
N GLU A 90 -26.98 -55.39 -7.67
CA GLU A 90 -26.35 -55.38 -6.34
C GLU A 90 -25.01 -54.64 -6.35
N GLU A 91 -24.17 -54.85 -7.37
CA GLU A 91 -22.89 -54.14 -7.55
C GLU A 91 -23.12 -52.62 -7.73
N LEU A 92 -24.16 -52.23 -8.49
CA LEU A 92 -24.51 -50.82 -8.65
C LEU A 92 -25.00 -50.21 -7.34
N GLN A 93 -25.84 -50.92 -6.59
CA GLN A 93 -26.31 -50.46 -5.28
C GLN A 93 -25.15 -50.34 -4.27
N GLU A 94 -24.22 -51.29 -4.25
CA GLU A 94 -23.04 -51.23 -3.40
C GLU A 94 -22.16 -50.03 -3.76
N LYS A 95 -21.91 -49.79 -5.06
CA LYS A 95 -21.16 -48.61 -5.52
C LYS A 95 -21.83 -47.29 -5.10
N GLN A 96 -23.15 -47.19 -5.25
CA GLN A 96 -23.89 -46.01 -4.81
C GLN A 96 -23.83 -45.81 -3.29
N ALA A 97 -23.96 -46.89 -2.52
CA ALA A 97 -23.87 -46.84 -1.06
C ALA A 97 -22.45 -46.46 -0.60
N ALA A 98 -21.42 -47.00 -1.23
CA ALA A 98 -20.02 -46.66 -0.97
C ALA A 98 -19.71 -45.20 -1.31
N GLU A 99 -20.24 -44.69 -2.43
CA GLU A 99 -20.10 -43.28 -2.81
C GLU A 99 -20.79 -42.36 -1.80
N GLN A 100 -22.01 -42.69 -1.38
CA GLN A 100 -22.70 -41.93 -0.33
C GLN A 100 -21.96 -41.97 1.00
N ALA A 101 -21.37 -43.11 1.38
CA ALA A 101 -20.57 -43.22 2.59
C ALA A 101 -19.30 -42.35 2.51
N ARG A 102 -18.63 -42.33 1.35
CA ARG A 102 -17.48 -41.47 1.08
C ARG A 102 -17.86 -39.99 1.15
N LEU A 103 -19.00 -39.59 0.58
CA LEU A 103 -19.50 -38.21 0.66
C LEU A 103 -19.80 -37.80 2.10
N LYS A 104 -20.42 -38.68 2.90
CA LYS A 104 -20.65 -38.44 4.34
C LYS A 104 -19.35 -38.31 5.13
N GLN A 105 -18.31 -39.08 4.78
CA GLN A 105 -16.99 -38.94 5.39
C GLN A 105 -16.34 -37.61 5.04
N LEU A 106 -16.38 -37.21 3.77
CA LEU A 106 -15.86 -35.91 3.31
C LEU A 106 -16.60 -34.74 3.97
N GLU A 107 -17.92 -34.84 4.15
CA GLU A 107 -18.70 -33.82 4.85
C GLU A 107 -18.29 -33.71 6.33
N LYS A 108 -18.13 -34.84 7.02
CA LYS A 108 -17.64 -34.88 8.41
C LYS A 108 -16.23 -34.29 8.53
N GLU A 109 -15.33 -34.63 7.61
CA GLU A 109 -13.98 -34.08 7.57
C GLU A 109 -14.00 -32.57 7.33
N ARG A 110 -14.85 -32.09 6.42
CA ARG A 110 -15.03 -30.66 6.16
C ARG A 110 -15.56 -29.91 7.38
N LEU A 111 -16.52 -30.50 8.11
CA LEU A 111 -17.06 -29.93 9.34
C LEU A 111 -16.00 -29.89 10.44
N ALA A 112 -15.25 -30.98 10.65
CA ALA A 112 -14.15 -31.02 11.61
C ALA A 112 -13.06 -29.99 11.28
N ALA A 113 -12.69 -29.86 10.00
CA ALA A 113 -11.73 -28.84 9.55
C ALA A 113 -12.27 -27.42 9.76
N GLN A 114 -13.57 -27.18 9.52
CA GLN A 114 -14.21 -25.89 9.79
C GLN A 114 -14.24 -25.56 11.28
N GLU A 115 -14.50 -26.53 12.16
CA GLU A 115 -14.45 -26.35 13.61
C GLU A 115 -13.02 -26.06 14.08
N GLN A 116 -12.02 -26.78 13.58
CA GLN A 116 -10.61 -26.48 13.88
C GLN A 116 -10.20 -25.08 13.41
N GLN A 117 -10.65 -24.65 12.23
CA GLN A 117 -10.42 -23.29 11.76
C GLN A 117 -11.07 -22.24 12.65
N LYS A 118 -12.32 -22.46 13.10
CA LYS A 118 -12.99 -21.56 14.04
C LYS A 118 -12.27 -21.48 15.39
N GLN A 119 -11.84 -22.62 15.94
CA GLN A 119 -11.07 -22.66 17.18
C GLN A 119 -9.72 -21.95 17.03
N ALA A 120 -9.03 -22.14 15.90
CA ALA A 120 -7.78 -21.44 15.61
C ALA A 120 -7.98 -19.91 15.43
N GLU A 121 -9.06 -19.49 14.77
CA GLU A 121 -9.42 -18.08 14.63
C GLU A 121 -9.76 -17.45 15.98
N GLU A 122 -10.52 -18.14 16.83
CA GLU A 122 -10.86 -17.67 18.17
C GLU A 122 -9.61 -17.57 19.07
N ALA A 123 -8.74 -18.58 19.04
CA ALA A 123 -7.46 -18.55 19.73
C ALA A 123 -6.57 -17.40 19.24
N ALA A 124 -6.53 -17.15 17.93
CA ALA A 124 -5.79 -16.03 17.35
C ALA A 124 -6.38 -14.67 17.76
N LYS A 125 -7.71 -14.53 17.81
CA LYS A 125 -8.38 -13.32 18.32
C LYS A 125 -8.07 -13.09 19.79
N LEU A 126 -8.10 -14.14 20.61
CA LEU A 126 -7.75 -14.04 22.03
C LEU A 126 -6.28 -13.60 22.21
N ALA A 127 -5.36 -14.18 21.44
CA ALA A 127 -3.95 -13.80 21.44
C ALA A 127 -3.74 -12.34 21.01
N GLN A 128 -4.44 -11.88 19.97
CA GLN A 128 -4.40 -10.47 19.55
C GLN A 128 -4.98 -9.53 20.61
N GLN A 129 -6.06 -9.91 21.30
CA GLN A 129 -6.61 -9.11 22.38
C GLN A 129 -5.63 -8.98 23.55
N GLN A 130 -4.97 -10.08 23.94
CA GLN A 130 -3.94 -10.05 24.98
C GLN A 130 -2.75 -9.18 24.57
N GLN A 131 -2.30 -9.26 23.31
CA GLN A 131 -1.24 -8.39 22.80
C GLN A 131 -1.65 -6.92 22.83
N LYS A 132 -2.87 -6.58 22.41
CA LYS A 132 -3.38 -5.19 22.47
C LYS A 132 -3.47 -4.68 23.90
N GLN A 133 -3.95 -5.50 24.85
CA GLN A 133 -4.00 -5.13 26.26
C GLN A 133 -2.60 -4.94 26.84
N ALA A 134 -1.64 -5.80 26.49
CA ALA A 134 -0.25 -5.66 26.91
C ALA A 134 0.41 -4.40 26.32
N GLU A 135 0.13 -4.09 25.06
CA GLU A 135 0.63 -2.89 24.40
C GLU A 135 0.01 -1.62 24.99
N GLU A 136 -1.30 -1.59 25.22
CA GLU A 136 -1.99 -0.47 25.86
C GLU A 136 -1.49 -0.26 27.29
N ALA A 137 -1.28 -1.33 28.06
CA ALA A 137 -0.67 -1.26 29.39
C ALA A 137 0.76 -0.73 29.33
N ALA A 138 1.57 -1.15 28.36
CA ALA A 138 2.92 -0.65 28.15
C ALA A 138 2.95 0.84 27.74
N GLN A 139 2.06 1.25 26.83
CA GLN A 139 1.91 2.65 26.42
C GLN A 139 1.47 3.54 27.59
N LYS A 140 0.53 3.06 28.41
CA LYS A 140 0.08 3.77 29.62
C LYS A 140 1.20 3.91 30.64
N ALA A 141 1.95 2.83 30.90
CA ALA A 141 3.11 2.86 31.78
C ALA A 141 4.20 3.82 31.27
N ALA A 142 4.47 3.82 29.97
CA ALA A 142 5.43 4.75 29.34
C ALA A 142 4.96 6.21 29.43
N ALA A 143 3.68 6.48 29.23
CA ALA A 143 3.10 7.82 29.35
C ALA A 143 3.15 8.33 30.80
N ASP A 144 2.84 7.48 31.78
CA ASP A 144 2.93 7.82 33.20
C ASP A 144 4.38 8.07 33.65
N ALA A 145 5.33 7.27 33.14
CA ALA A 145 6.76 7.49 33.36
C ALA A 145 7.24 8.82 32.76
N LYS A 146 6.82 9.15 31.54
CA LYS A 146 7.16 10.42 30.88
C LYS A 146 6.60 11.62 31.64
N LYS A 147 5.33 11.55 32.09
CA LYS A 147 4.73 12.61 32.92
C LYS A 147 5.46 12.82 34.25
N LYS A 148 5.89 11.73 34.90
CA LYS A 148 6.70 11.83 36.13
C LYS A 148 8.06 12.49 35.86
N ALA A 149 8.74 12.10 34.78
CA ALA A 149 10.03 12.69 34.40
C ALA A 149 9.90 14.18 34.04
N GLU A 150 8.87 14.58 33.29
CA GLU A 150 8.60 16.00 32.97
C GLU A 150 8.27 16.82 34.22
N ALA A 151 7.51 16.26 35.17
CA ALA A 151 7.18 16.92 36.43
C ALA A 151 8.41 17.12 37.33
N GLU A 152 9.31 16.13 37.42
CA GLU A 152 10.58 16.27 38.13
C GLU A 152 11.52 17.26 37.45
N ALA A 153 11.63 17.23 36.12
CA ALA A 153 12.44 18.19 35.37
C ALA A 153 11.92 19.64 35.53
N ALA A 154 10.60 19.84 35.53
CA ALA A 154 10.00 21.15 35.76
C ALA A 154 10.25 21.66 37.19
N LYS A 155 10.19 20.78 38.21
CA LYS A 155 10.57 21.12 39.59
C LYS A 155 12.05 21.51 39.68
N ALA A 156 12.94 20.71 39.10
CA ALA A 156 14.37 20.99 39.11
C ALA A 156 14.71 22.32 38.40
N ALA A 157 14.06 22.62 37.27
CA ALA A 157 14.23 23.88 36.56
C ALA A 157 13.73 25.09 37.37
N ALA A 158 12.61 24.94 38.08
CA ALA A 158 12.06 26.00 38.94
C ALA A 158 12.96 26.28 40.16
N ASP A 159 13.51 25.24 40.79
CA ASP A 159 14.46 25.39 41.90
C ASP A 159 15.79 26.01 41.44
N ALA A 160 16.29 25.65 40.25
CA ALA A 160 17.48 26.27 39.66
C ALA A 160 17.25 27.75 39.35
N LYS A 161 16.08 28.12 38.80
CA LYS A 161 15.74 29.51 38.51
C LYS A 161 15.62 30.36 39.79
N LYS A 162 15.02 29.83 40.85
CA LYS A 162 14.96 30.50 42.16
C LYS A 162 16.33 30.71 42.78
N LYS A 163 17.25 29.74 42.66
CA LYS A 163 18.64 29.90 43.11
C LYS A 163 19.36 31.01 42.33
N ALA A 164 19.21 31.05 41.01
CA ALA A 164 19.84 32.07 40.16
C ALA A 164 19.29 33.48 40.44
N GLU A 165 17.98 33.64 40.62
CA GLU A 165 17.37 34.93 40.98
C GLU A 165 17.80 35.40 42.38
N ALA A 166 17.94 34.49 43.35
CA ALA A 166 18.43 34.82 44.69
C ALA A 166 19.91 35.25 44.70
N GLU A 167 20.77 34.63 43.88
CA GLU A 167 22.17 35.07 43.72
C GLU A 167 22.28 36.40 42.96
N ALA A 168 21.48 36.60 41.91
CA ALA A 168 21.44 37.87 41.18
C ALA A 168 20.95 39.03 42.05
N ALA A 169 19.95 38.81 42.92
CA ALA A 169 19.48 39.80 43.88
C ALA A 169 20.54 40.16 44.93
N LYS A 170 21.31 39.17 45.41
CA LYS A 170 22.47 39.43 46.30
C LYS A 170 23.55 40.24 45.60
N ALA A 171 23.92 39.87 44.37
CA ALA A 171 24.94 40.58 43.59
C ALA A 171 24.52 42.03 43.27
N ALA A 172 23.24 42.27 42.94
CA ALA A 172 22.71 43.61 42.71
C ALA A 172 22.71 44.47 44.00
N ALA A 173 22.41 43.87 45.16
CA ALA A 173 22.46 44.56 46.44
C ALA A 173 23.89 44.94 46.84
N ASP A 174 24.87 44.07 46.60
CA ASP A 174 26.29 44.36 46.86
C ASP A 174 26.84 45.43 45.89
N ALA A 175 26.43 45.41 44.62
CA ALA A 175 26.79 46.44 43.66
C ALA A 175 26.21 47.82 44.04
N LYS A 176 24.95 47.87 44.50
CA LYS A 176 24.33 49.12 44.95
C LYS A 176 25.01 49.70 46.19
N LYS A 177 25.39 48.85 47.15
CA LYS A 177 26.17 49.28 48.34
C LYS A 177 27.56 49.81 47.97
N LYS A 178 28.23 49.20 46.98
CA LYS A 178 29.51 49.72 46.47
C LYS A 178 29.35 51.09 45.79
N ALA A 179 28.30 51.28 44.99
CA ALA A 179 28.04 52.54 44.30
C ALA A 179 27.69 53.68 45.28
N GLU A 180 26.89 53.42 46.31
CA GLU A 180 26.57 54.42 47.35
C GLU A 180 27.82 54.79 48.18
N ALA A 181 28.71 53.83 48.45
CA ALA A 181 29.97 54.09 49.14
C ALA A 181 30.96 54.94 48.31
N GLU A 182 30.99 54.76 46.98
CA GLU A 182 31.79 55.61 46.09
C GLU A 182 31.21 57.00 45.91
N ALA A 183 29.88 57.13 45.78
CA ALA A 183 29.21 58.43 45.70
C ALA A 183 29.42 59.25 46.98
N ALA A 184 29.39 58.61 48.16
CA ALA A 184 29.70 59.26 49.43
C ALA A 184 31.16 59.75 49.51
N LYS A 185 32.11 58.99 48.97
CA LYS A 185 33.53 59.40 48.89
C LYS A 185 33.75 60.56 47.92
N GLN A 186 33.05 60.58 46.78
CA GLN A 186 33.14 61.68 45.82
C GLN A 186 32.50 62.97 46.35
N ALA A 187 31.36 62.87 47.04
CA ALA A 187 30.72 64.03 47.68
C ALA A 187 31.61 64.64 48.79
N GLN A 188 32.35 63.83 49.55
CA GLN A 188 33.32 64.33 50.53
C GLN A 188 34.54 64.98 49.86
N ALA A 189 35.00 64.46 48.72
CA ALA A 189 36.11 65.06 47.97
C ALA A 189 35.72 66.41 47.33
N GLU A 190 34.46 66.57 46.90
CA GLU A 190 33.96 67.84 46.35
C GLU A 190 33.72 68.90 47.44
N ALA A 191 33.22 68.50 48.61
CA ALA A 191 33.09 69.38 49.77
C ALA A 191 34.46 69.90 50.27
N ALA A 192 35.50 69.06 50.23
CA ALA A 192 36.87 69.47 50.56
C ALA A 192 37.46 70.47 49.54
N LYS A 193 37.12 70.35 48.25
CA LYS A 193 37.53 71.32 47.22
C LYS A 193 36.80 72.67 47.34
N LYS A 194 35.53 72.67 47.76
CA LYS A 194 34.78 73.92 48.01
C LYS A 194 35.29 74.69 49.23
N ALA A 195 35.69 74.00 50.30
CA ALA A 195 36.30 74.63 51.48
C ALA A 195 37.71 75.22 51.18
N ALA A 196 38.47 74.64 50.25
CA ALA A 196 39.76 75.19 49.82
C ALA A 196 39.62 76.46 48.95
N ALA A 197 38.53 76.62 48.20
CA ALA A 197 38.28 77.79 47.37
C ALA A 197 37.87 79.05 48.17
N GLU A 198 37.22 78.88 49.32
CA GLU A 198 36.83 80.01 50.18
C GLU A 198 37.99 80.58 50.99
N LYS A 199 38.98 79.75 51.35
CA LYS A 199 40.18 80.20 52.09
C LYS A 199 41.17 81.01 51.23
N ALA A 200 41.11 80.88 49.90
CA ALA A 200 41.97 81.61 48.96
C ALA A 200 41.42 83.01 48.57
N ALA A 201 40.15 83.30 48.87
CA ALA A 201 39.53 84.60 48.58
C ALA A 201 39.71 85.64 49.71
N ALA A 202 40.07 85.20 50.93
CA ALA A 202 40.27 86.09 52.07
C ALA A 202 41.67 86.77 52.11
N ASP A 203 42.71 86.16 51.52
CA ASP A 203 44.08 86.70 51.55
C ASP A 203 44.38 87.76 50.46
N LYS A 204 43.51 87.95 49.45
CA LYS A 204 43.71 88.94 48.38
C LYS A 204 43.11 90.33 48.66
N LYS A 205 42.44 90.54 49.79
CA LYS A 205 41.83 91.83 50.16
C LYS A 205 42.71 92.71 51.07
N ALA A 206 43.83 92.18 51.58
CA ALA A 206 44.75 92.91 52.47
C ALA A 206 46.00 93.48 51.78
N ALA A 207 46.22 93.24 50.49
CA ALA A 207 47.41 93.66 49.75
C ALA A 207 47.20 94.86 48.80
N ALA A 208 46.04 95.52 48.84
CA ALA A 208 45.67 96.58 47.89
C ALA A 208 45.71 98.01 48.45
N GLU A 209 46.18 98.23 49.69
CA GLU A 209 46.21 99.55 50.35
C GLU A 209 47.62 100.15 50.52
N LYS A 210 48.66 99.50 49.97
CA LYS A 210 50.06 99.92 50.17
C LYS A 210 50.85 100.02 48.87
N ALA A 211 50.30 100.67 47.85
CA ALA A 211 51.03 101.00 46.61
C ALA A 211 50.44 102.21 45.86
N ALA A 212 49.88 103.17 46.60
CA ALA A 212 49.29 104.41 46.04
C ALA A 212 50.07 105.67 46.42
N ALA A 213 51.35 105.55 46.79
CA ALA A 213 52.29 106.66 46.94
C ALA A 213 53.46 106.44 45.98
N GLU A 214 53.82 107.49 45.21
CA GLU A 214 54.79 107.51 44.09
C GLU A 214 54.24 106.94 42.78
N LYS A 215 53.23 107.55 42.14
CA LYS A 215 53.36 108.80 41.36
C LYS A 215 54.70 108.96 40.63
N LYS A 216 54.60 109.04 39.31
CA LYS A 216 55.38 109.91 38.41
C LYS A 216 56.84 109.51 38.13
N ALA A 217 57.01 108.74 37.07
CA ALA A 217 57.99 109.10 36.04
C ALA A 217 57.51 108.62 34.67
N ALA A 218 57.18 109.59 33.80
CA ALA A 218 57.09 109.48 32.34
C ALA A 218 56.09 108.45 31.78
N GLU A 219 54.90 108.80 31.30
CA GLU A 219 54.60 109.90 30.36
C GLU A 219 55.62 110.01 29.22
N LYS A 220 55.46 109.19 28.18
CA LYS A 220 55.36 109.59 26.76
C LYS A 220 55.13 108.33 25.93
N LYS A 221 53.91 108.15 25.40
CA LYS A 221 53.55 108.50 24.01
C LYS A 221 53.89 107.33 23.08
N ALA A 222 53.03 106.79 22.24
CA ALA A 222 51.62 106.96 21.92
C ALA A 222 51.29 105.75 21.02
N ALA A 223 50.10 105.16 21.16
CA ALA A 223 49.05 105.23 20.13
C ALA A 223 49.50 104.86 18.70
N ALA A 224 49.03 103.70 18.24
CA ALA A 224 48.60 103.51 16.85
C ALA A 224 47.62 102.32 16.80
N ASP A 225 46.34 102.66 16.59
CA ASP A 225 45.28 101.96 15.83
C ASP A 225 44.92 100.51 16.20
N LYS A 226 43.73 100.18 16.71
CA LYS A 226 42.32 100.49 16.33
C LYS A 226 41.90 99.93 14.95
N ALA A 227 40.89 99.04 15.01
CA ALA A 227 39.93 98.62 13.98
C ALA A 227 40.45 97.67 12.87
N ALA A 228 39.75 96.63 12.41
CA ALA A 228 38.32 96.27 12.42
C ALA A 228 38.19 94.71 12.43
N ALA A 229 37.25 94.08 13.15
CA ALA A 229 35.90 93.67 12.70
C ALA A 229 35.89 93.18 11.23
N ASP A 230 35.46 91.97 10.85
CA ASP A 230 34.18 91.35 11.20
C ASP A 230 34.12 89.87 10.76
N LYS A 231 33.34 89.10 11.54
CA LYS A 231 32.50 87.93 11.19
C LYS A 231 32.96 86.77 10.28
N ALA A 232 32.99 85.60 10.93
CA ALA A 232 32.07 84.45 10.75
C ALA A 232 32.44 83.23 9.87
N ALA A 233 32.33 82.07 10.55
CA ALA A 233 31.91 80.74 10.12
C ALA A 233 32.80 79.94 9.13
N ALA A 234 33.57 78.96 9.62
CA ALA A 234 33.20 77.55 9.85
C ALA A 234 33.60 76.67 8.65
N LYS A 235 34.79 76.06 8.66
CA LYS A 235 35.10 74.69 9.17
C LYS A 235 34.26 73.58 8.50
N LYS A 236 34.77 72.41 8.09
CA LYS A 236 36.11 71.78 8.14
C LYS A 236 35.93 70.32 7.63
N ALA A 237 36.84 69.86 6.75
CA ALA A 237 37.59 68.56 6.66
C ALA A 237 36.92 67.20 7.05
N ALA A 238 37.40 65.97 6.74
CA ALA A 238 38.68 65.37 6.28
C ALA A 238 38.38 63.88 5.88
N ALA A 239 38.96 63.26 4.83
CA ALA A 239 40.17 62.38 4.78
C ALA A 239 40.27 61.26 5.86
N GLU A 240 40.09 59.96 5.54
CA GLU A 240 41.05 58.90 5.07
C GLU A 240 42.03 58.40 6.18
N LYS A 241 42.49 57.12 6.34
CA LYS A 241 42.46 55.84 5.60
C LYS A 241 43.12 54.68 6.44
N ALA A 242 42.86 53.40 6.07
CA ALA A 242 43.72 52.17 6.09
C ALA A 242 44.02 51.39 7.42
N ALA A 243 44.22 50.04 7.51
CA ALA A 243 44.10 48.84 6.63
C ALA A 243 44.38 47.49 7.41
N ALA A 244 43.94 46.34 6.83
CA ALA A 244 44.48 44.93 6.89
C ALA A 244 44.36 44.07 8.19
N ALA A 245 44.23 42.71 8.25
CA ALA A 245 44.03 41.59 7.30
C ALA A 245 43.63 40.25 8.04
N GLU A 246 42.91 39.36 7.33
CA GLU A 246 42.90 37.86 7.22
C GLU A 246 42.72 36.85 8.41
N GLY A 247 41.89 35.81 8.19
CA GLY A 247 42.03 34.46 8.79
C GLY A 247 40.76 33.58 9.04
N VAL A 248 40.46 32.66 8.10
CA VAL A 248 39.75 31.33 8.14
C VAL A 248 38.27 31.20 8.63
N ASP A 249 37.28 30.82 7.78
CA ASP A 249 36.87 29.47 7.25
C ASP A 249 36.41 28.50 8.36
N ASP A 250 35.26 27.80 8.38
CA ASP A 250 34.05 27.65 7.57
C ASP A 250 33.10 26.70 8.34
N LEU A 251 31.85 26.58 7.88
CA LEU A 251 30.86 25.51 8.14
C LEU A 251 30.19 25.45 9.53
N LEU A 252 28.93 25.92 9.60
CA LEU A 252 27.77 25.03 9.71
C LEU A 252 26.44 25.82 9.65
N GLY A 253 25.54 25.35 8.79
CA GLY A 253 24.09 25.39 9.05
C GLY A 253 23.35 26.57 8.44
N ASP A 254 22.88 26.46 7.20
CA ASP A 254 21.55 25.91 6.87
C ASP A 254 20.43 26.88 7.31
N LEU A 255 19.96 27.71 6.37
CA LEU A 255 18.66 27.47 5.71
C LEU A 255 17.52 27.31 6.71
N SER A 256 16.78 28.39 6.97
CA SER A 256 15.33 28.24 6.98
C SER A 256 14.62 29.57 6.79
N SER A 257 13.68 29.54 5.85
CA SER A 257 12.69 30.56 5.48
C SER A 257 13.24 31.81 4.77
N GLY A 258 12.89 32.12 3.53
CA GLY A 258 11.75 31.73 2.71
C GLY A 258 10.89 32.95 2.46
N LYS A 259 10.77 33.39 1.19
CA LYS A 259 9.49 33.71 0.55
C LYS A 259 9.70 34.34 -0.84
N ASN A 260 8.76 33.96 -1.71
CA ASN A 260 8.16 34.73 -2.80
C ASN A 260 8.85 34.81 -4.18
N ALA A 261 8.36 33.90 -5.04
CA ALA A 261 8.05 34.07 -6.46
C ALA A 261 7.18 35.34 -6.73
N PRO A 262 6.93 35.82 -7.99
CA PRO A 262 6.71 34.97 -9.16
C PRO A 262 7.04 35.47 -10.60
N LYS A 263 6.99 34.48 -11.52
CA LYS A 263 6.38 34.45 -12.88
C LYS A 263 7.21 34.66 -14.16
N THR A 264 6.79 33.82 -15.13
CA THR A 264 6.99 33.78 -16.60
C THR A 264 8.25 33.04 -17.05
N GLY A 265 8.23 32.09 -17.98
CA GLY A 265 7.19 31.55 -18.86
C GLY A 265 7.85 31.09 -20.17
N GLY A 266 7.58 29.87 -20.64
CA GLY A 266 7.93 29.44 -22.00
C GLY A 266 8.43 28.00 -22.07
N GLY A 267 7.60 27.10 -22.60
CA GLY A 267 8.00 25.74 -23.00
C GLY A 267 7.86 25.54 -24.51
N ALA A 268 8.58 24.54 -25.05
CA ALA A 268 8.29 23.77 -26.26
C ALA A 268 9.31 22.60 -26.32
N LYS A 269 8.94 21.33 -26.11
CA LYS A 269 8.49 20.31 -27.08
C LYS A 269 9.40 20.09 -28.31
N GLY A 270 10.03 18.91 -28.37
CA GLY A 270 9.62 17.88 -29.35
C GLY A 270 10.65 17.32 -30.34
N ASN A 271 10.96 16.03 -30.14
CA ASN A 271 11.03 14.91 -31.10
C ASN A 271 12.24 14.70 -32.05
N GLY A 272 12.78 13.46 -32.03
CA GLY A 272 12.65 12.58 -33.21
C GLY A 272 13.84 11.78 -33.74
N GLN A 273 14.22 10.67 -33.06
CA GLN A 273 14.46 9.32 -33.65
C GLN A 273 15.73 9.05 -34.53
N PRO A 274 16.06 7.77 -34.88
CA PRO A 274 16.46 6.59 -34.09
C PRO A 274 17.93 6.17 -34.39
N SER A 275 18.53 5.30 -33.57
CA SER A 275 19.62 4.43 -34.06
C SER A 275 19.27 2.96 -33.87
N LYS A 276 19.25 2.25 -35.00
CA LYS A 276 19.43 0.80 -35.09
C LYS A 276 20.82 0.48 -34.56
N ASP A 277 20.90 -0.48 -33.65
CA ASP A 277 22.10 -1.25 -33.40
C ASP A 277 21.67 -2.70 -33.26
N SER A 278 22.11 -3.48 -34.24
CA SER A 278 22.16 -4.92 -34.24
C SER A 278 23.57 -5.36 -33.90
N GLY A 279 23.72 -6.01 -32.74
CA GLY A 279 24.79 -6.96 -32.45
C GLY A 279 25.82 -6.47 -31.43
N THR A 280 25.93 -7.18 -30.31
CA THR A 280 27.05 -8.09 -30.05
C THR A 280 26.82 -8.81 -28.70
N SER A 281 27.01 -10.11 -28.73
CA SER A 281 27.13 -11.01 -27.58
C SER A 281 28.15 -10.52 -26.56
N GLY A 282 27.68 -10.19 -25.36
CA GLY A 282 28.50 -9.94 -24.17
C GLY A 282 27.89 -10.67 -22.98
N ALA A 283 28.52 -11.77 -22.59
CA ALA A 283 28.21 -12.48 -21.36
C ALA A 283 28.47 -11.56 -20.16
N ASN A 284 27.40 -11.03 -19.55
CA ASN A 284 27.28 -10.66 -18.13
C ASN A 284 25.83 -10.23 -17.80
N GLY A 285 24.94 -11.22 -17.70
CA GLY A 285 24.12 -11.45 -16.50
C GLY A 285 23.09 -10.42 -15.99
N GLY A 286 22.81 -9.32 -16.68
CA GLY A 286 21.71 -8.41 -16.32
C GLY A 286 20.50 -8.62 -17.22
N ALA A 287 19.35 -9.06 -16.67
CA ALA A 287 18.10 -8.99 -17.40
C ALA A 287 17.84 -7.53 -17.79
N THR A 288 17.72 -7.24 -19.09
CA THR A 288 17.35 -5.89 -19.50
C THR A 288 15.90 -5.63 -19.08
N GLY A 289 15.53 -4.39 -18.75
CA GLY A 289 14.13 -4.06 -18.43
C GLY A 289 13.16 -4.43 -19.57
N ALA A 290 13.68 -4.51 -20.80
CA ALA A 290 12.95 -5.02 -21.96
C ALA A 290 12.60 -6.51 -21.83
N ASP A 291 13.53 -7.35 -21.36
CA ASP A 291 13.29 -8.79 -21.17
C ASP A 291 12.22 -9.05 -20.09
N ILE A 292 12.26 -8.28 -19.01
CA ILE A 292 11.29 -8.39 -17.90
C ILE A 292 9.89 -7.99 -18.38
N SER A 293 9.78 -6.86 -19.08
CA SER A 293 8.49 -6.39 -19.60
C SER A 293 7.95 -7.26 -20.74
N ALA A 294 8.82 -7.81 -21.58
CA ALA A 294 8.44 -8.78 -22.61
C ALA A 294 7.88 -10.06 -21.98
N TYR A 295 8.54 -10.58 -20.94
CA TYR A 295 8.07 -11.77 -20.23
C TYR A 295 6.77 -11.50 -19.45
N ALA A 296 6.62 -10.32 -18.83
CA ALA A 296 5.36 -9.91 -18.19
C ALA A 296 4.19 -9.90 -19.20
N LYS A 297 4.41 -9.43 -20.43
CA LYS A 297 3.41 -9.50 -21.51
C LYS A 297 3.09 -10.94 -21.92
N GLN A 298 4.08 -11.83 -21.95
CA GLN A 298 3.83 -13.25 -22.22
C GLN A 298 2.94 -13.88 -21.15
N ILE A 299 3.17 -13.55 -19.87
CA ILE A 299 2.30 -13.97 -18.77
C ILE A 299 0.88 -13.42 -18.99
N GLN A 300 0.74 -12.14 -19.33
CA GLN A 300 -0.58 -11.54 -19.62
C GLN A 300 -1.29 -12.30 -20.74
N VAL A 301 -0.64 -12.55 -21.88
CA VAL A 301 -1.23 -13.29 -23.00
C VAL A 301 -1.61 -14.72 -22.61
N ALA A 302 -0.78 -15.41 -21.83
CA ALA A 302 -1.08 -16.75 -21.34
C ALA A 302 -2.35 -16.77 -20.47
N ILE A 303 -2.52 -15.78 -19.60
CA ILE A 303 -3.72 -15.63 -18.77
C ILE A 303 -4.93 -15.23 -19.63
N GLN A 304 -4.77 -14.28 -20.56
CA GLN A 304 -5.81 -13.84 -21.50
C GLN A 304 -6.36 -15.00 -22.32
N SER A 305 -5.49 -15.94 -22.76
CA SER A 305 -5.92 -17.12 -23.53
C SER A 305 -6.85 -18.07 -22.77
N ARG A 306 -6.91 -17.95 -21.44
CA ARG A 306 -7.77 -18.75 -20.56
C ARG A 306 -8.98 -18.01 -20.02
N LEU A 307 -9.10 -16.71 -20.32
CA LEU A 307 -10.30 -15.95 -19.99
C LEU A 307 -11.43 -16.30 -20.95
N TYR A 308 -12.57 -16.68 -20.39
CA TYR A 308 -13.80 -16.87 -21.14
C TYR A 308 -14.34 -15.48 -21.53
N ASP A 309 -14.46 -15.22 -22.83
CA ASP A 309 -14.93 -13.95 -23.41
C ASP A 309 -14.21 -12.69 -22.87
N ALA A 310 -12.92 -12.54 -23.21
CA ALA A 310 -12.12 -11.36 -22.86
C ALA A 310 -12.79 -10.01 -23.23
N SER A 311 -13.63 -10.01 -24.28
CA SER A 311 -14.40 -8.84 -24.74
C SER A 311 -15.37 -8.29 -23.69
N LEU A 312 -15.85 -9.12 -22.75
CA LEU A 312 -16.72 -8.67 -21.65
C LEU A 312 -16.02 -7.77 -20.64
N TYR A 313 -14.68 -7.76 -20.68
CA TYR A 313 -13.85 -7.04 -19.73
C TYR A 313 -13.06 -5.89 -20.34
N GLN A 314 -13.39 -5.47 -21.58
CA GLN A 314 -12.70 -4.36 -22.22
C GLN A 314 -12.80 -3.06 -21.41
N GLY A 315 -11.67 -2.38 -21.27
CA GLY A 315 -11.54 -1.15 -20.50
C GLY A 315 -11.45 -1.36 -18.99
N LYS A 316 -11.54 -2.62 -18.51
CA LYS A 316 -11.36 -2.95 -17.09
C LYS A 316 -9.91 -3.28 -16.79
N GLN A 317 -9.53 -3.10 -15.53
CA GLN A 317 -8.19 -3.40 -15.03
C GLN A 317 -8.27 -4.18 -13.72
N CYS A 318 -7.35 -5.12 -13.54
CA CYS A 318 -7.14 -5.86 -12.32
C CYS A 318 -5.63 -5.89 -11.99
N VAL A 319 -5.28 -5.63 -10.74
CA VAL A 319 -3.92 -5.77 -10.21
C VAL A 319 -3.84 -7.11 -9.49
N LEU A 320 -2.97 -7.99 -9.99
CA LEU A 320 -2.75 -9.31 -9.43
C LEU A 320 -1.33 -9.38 -8.87
N HIS A 321 -1.17 -9.92 -7.67
CA HIS A 321 0.13 -10.29 -7.14
C HIS A 321 0.33 -11.79 -7.38
N ILE A 322 1.39 -12.13 -8.12
CA ILE A 322 1.70 -13.53 -8.47
C ILE A 322 3.03 -13.96 -7.86
N SER A 323 3.09 -15.23 -7.47
CA SER A 323 4.34 -15.91 -7.14
C SER A 323 4.59 -17.05 -8.12
N LEU A 324 5.78 -17.09 -8.73
CA LEU A 324 6.15 -18.05 -9.77
C LEU A 324 7.29 -18.97 -9.31
N ALA A 325 7.24 -20.22 -9.75
CA ALA A 325 8.35 -21.15 -9.66
C ALA A 325 9.34 -20.95 -10.83
N PRO A 326 10.59 -21.44 -10.72
CA PRO A 326 11.62 -21.26 -11.76
C PRO A 326 11.28 -21.92 -13.10
N ASP A 327 10.33 -22.86 -13.12
CA ASP A 327 9.82 -23.52 -14.32
C ASP A 327 8.70 -22.71 -15.02
N GLY A 328 8.27 -21.59 -14.41
CA GLY A 328 7.15 -20.77 -14.87
C GLY A 328 5.81 -21.16 -14.25
N SER A 329 5.73 -22.20 -13.42
CA SER A 329 4.46 -22.59 -12.79
C SER A 329 4.02 -21.59 -11.71
N LEU A 330 2.71 -21.35 -11.62
CA LEU A 330 2.12 -20.43 -10.65
C LEU A 330 2.05 -21.09 -9.27
N LYS A 331 2.74 -20.52 -8.28
CA LYS A 331 2.70 -20.96 -6.88
C LYS A 331 1.53 -20.36 -6.13
N SER A 332 1.35 -19.04 -6.24
CA SER A 332 0.26 -18.34 -5.58
C SER A 332 -0.20 -17.14 -6.41
N ILE A 333 -1.45 -16.75 -6.21
CA ILE A 333 -2.02 -15.57 -6.83
C ILE A 333 -3.05 -14.93 -5.90
N THR A 334 -2.98 -13.62 -5.77
CA THR A 334 -3.91 -12.79 -4.99
C THR A 334 -4.30 -11.55 -5.79
N SER A 335 -5.53 -11.07 -5.61
CA SER A 335 -5.98 -9.81 -6.20
C SER A 335 -5.69 -8.66 -5.23
N GLU A 336 -4.99 -7.63 -5.69
CA GLU A 336 -4.69 -6.44 -4.88
C GLU A 336 -5.67 -5.28 -5.13
N GLY A 337 -6.37 -5.26 -6.28
CA GLY A 337 -7.38 -4.24 -6.57
C GLY A 337 -7.79 -4.19 -8.03
N GLY A 338 -8.88 -3.48 -8.33
CA GLY A 338 -9.42 -3.34 -9.70
C GLY A 338 -10.91 -3.73 -9.80
N ASP A 339 -11.35 -4.09 -11.01
CA ASP A 339 -12.71 -4.59 -11.23
C ASP A 339 -12.86 -6.01 -10.66
N PRO A 340 -13.82 -6.26 -9.75
CA PRO A 340 -13.92 -7.55 -9.07
C PRO A 340 -14.27 -8.70 -10.00
N ALA A 341 -15.06 -8.45 -11.07
CA ALA A 341 -15.44 -9.49 -12.02
C ALA A 341 -14.25 -9.89 -12.90
N LEU A 342 -13.45 -8.92 -13.36
CA LEU A 342 -12.21 -9.19 -14.07
C LEU A 342 -11.19 -9.89 -13.16
N CYS A 343 -11.02 -9.42 -11.92
CA CYS A 343 -10.08 -10.04 -11.00
C CYS A 343 -10.42 -11.49 -10.70
N GLN A 344 -11.70 -11.80 -10.44
CA GLN A 344 -12.13 -13.18 -10.18
C GLN A 344 -11.95 -14.08 -11.41
N ALA A 345 -12.27 -13.58 -12.61
CA ALA A 345 -12.05 -14.30 -13.85
C ALA A 345 -10.54 -14.53 -14.12
N ALA A 346 -9.72 -13.50 -13.90
CA ALA A 346 -8.28 -13.57 -14.08
C ALA A 346 -7.61 -14.50 -13.06
N LEU A 347 -8.11 -14.58 -11.82
CA LEU A 347 -7.65 -15.56 -10.82
C LEU A 347 -7.87 -17.01 -11.29
N MET A 348 -9.03 -17.30 -11.87
CA MET A 348 -9.35 -18.64 -12.39
C MET A 348 -8.56 -18.96 -13.66
N ALA A 349 -8.44 -17.98 -14.56
CA ALA A 349 -7.66 -18.10 -15.78
C ALA A 349 -6.17 -18.31 -15.48
N ALA A 350 -5.59 -17.58 -14.53
CA ALA A 350 -4.19 -17.71 -14.15
C ALA A 350 -3.85 -19.09 -13.56
N LYS A 351 -4.76 -19.69 -12.78
CA LYS A 351 -4.57 -21.04 -12.24
C LYS A 351 -4.54 -22.14 -13.33
N THR A 352 -5.14 -21.88 -14.49
CA THR A 352 -5.19 -22.83 -15.62
C THR A 352 -4.31 -22.42 -16.80
N ALA A 353 -3.69 -21.24 -16.72
CA ALA A 353 -2.78 -20.71 -17.72
C ALA A 353 -1.45 -21.44 -17.69
N LYS A 354 -0.91 -21.73 -18.87
CA LYS A 354 0.41 -22.34 -19.02
C LYS A 354 1.42 -21.23 -19.27
N ILE A 355 1.96 -20.70 -18.18
CA ILE A 355 2.95 -19.62 -18.21
C ILE A 355 4.29 -20.20 -18.73
N PRO A 356 4.91 -19.60 -19.76
CA PRO A 356 6.18 -20.08 -20.29
C PRO A 356 7.30 -19.96 -19.25
N LYS A 357 8.34 -20.78 -19.36
CA LYS A 357 9.49 -20.69 -18.46
C LYS A 357 10.22 -19.34 -18.63
N PRO A 358 10.68 -18.68 -17.55
CA PRO A 358 11.47 -17.45 -17.64
C PRO A 358 12.71 -17.64 -18.53
N PRO A 359 13.03 -16.67 -19.41
CA PRO A 359 14.14 -16.80 -20.37
C PRO A 359 15.53 -16.74 -19.72
N SER A 360 15.64 -16.20 -18.49
CA SER A 360 16.87 -16.19 -17.72
C SER A 360 16.60 -16.16 -16.21
N GLN A 361 17.58 -16.57 -15.41
CA GLN A 361 17.48 -16.51 -13.94
C GLN A 361 17.31 -15.07 -13.45
N ALA A 362 17.96 -14.10 -14.09
CA ALA A 362 17.83 -12.70 -13.73
C ALA A 362 16.41 -12.16 -13.94
N VAL A 363 15.69 -12.62 -14.98
CA VAL A 363 14.26 -12.29 -15.17
C VAL A 363 13.42 -12.97 -14.11
N TYR A 364 13.70 -14.24 -13.80
CA TYR A 364 13.00 -14.98 -12.75
C TYR A 364 13.10 -14.27 -11.39
N GLU A 365 14.30 -13.91 -10.93
CA GLU A 365 14.48 -13.25 -9.62
C GLU A 365 13.71 -11.93 -9.49
N LYS A 366 13.46 -11.24 -10.61
CA LYS A 366 12.70 -9.99 -10.65
C LYS A 366 11.19 -10.18 -10.75
N ILE A 367 10.72 -11.33 -11.23
CA ILE A 367 9.30 -11.60 -11.47
C ILE A 367 8.72 -12.75 -10.64
N LYS A 368 9.55 -13.40 -9.81
CA LYS A 368 9.14 -14.51 -8.92
C LYS A 368 8.09 -14.11 -7.91
N ASP A 369 8.07 -12.85 -7.49
CA ASP A 369 7.04 -12.23 -6.64
C ASP A 369 6.80 -10.82 -7.18
N ALA A 370 5.82 -10.69 -8.08
CA ALA A 370 5.60 -9.46 -8.82
C ALA A 370 4.12 -9.10 -8.90
N LYS A 371 3.89 -7.78 -8.98
CA LYS A 371 2.59 -7.20 -9.27
C LYS A 371 2.40 -7.10 -10.77
N LEU A 372 1.30 -7.64 -11.24
CA LEU A 372 0.95 -7.74 -12.64
C LEU A 372 -0.33 -6.94 -12.87
N ASP A 373 -0.19 -5.83 -13.58
CA ASP A 373 -1.32 -5.04 -14.06
C ASP A 373 -1.95 -5.75 -15.25
N PHE A 374 -3.16 -6.24 -15.06
CA PHE A 374 -3.92 -6.95 -16.08
C PHE A 374 -5.02 -6.02 -16.62
N LYS A 375 -4.85 -5.55 -17.85
CA LYS A 375 -5.79 -4.66 -18.54
C LYS A 375 -6.22 -5.31 -19.85
N LEU A 376 -7.54 -5.29 -20.11
CA LEU A 376 -8.18 -5.85 -21.30
C LEU A 376 -8.83 -4.78 -22.16
#